data_AF-A0A523NSM5-F1
#
_entry.id   AF-A0A523NSM5-F1
#
_cell.length_a   1.000
_cell.length_b   1.000
_cell.length_c   1.000
_cell.angle_alpha   90.00
_cell.angle_beta   90.00
_cell.angle_gamma   90.00
#
_symmetry.space_group_name_H-M   'P 1'
#
loop_
_entity.id
_entity.type
_entity.pdbx_description
1 polymer ?
#
loop_
_entity_poly.entity_id
_entity_poly.type
_entity_poly.pdbx_seq_one_letter_code
_entity_poly.pdbx_strand_id
1 'polypeptide(L)'
;MARFEMKRLGKLVFLLTGILLLVWAMQKVDLDSVTALLLQMGWGFTGVLLAYGGVAWLDAISWKFAFKPDEAPTIKTWELWRIRTIGEAFNAITPLGTMGGEPVKAQLLKERHQLSFKQGLASQVVARTALLVALIVFLLPGTGLLFNSPMAPAISNR
;
A
#
# COMPACT_ATOMS: atom_id res chain seq x y z
N MET A 1 14.80 -1.27 -36.89
CA MET A 1 15.13 -2.40 -35.97
C MET A 1 16.01 -1.98 -34.79
N ALA A 2 17.14 -1.29 -34.97
CA ALA A 2 18.11 -0.98 -33.89
C ALA A 2 17.57 -0.26 -32.63
N ARG A 3 16.58 0.63 -32.78
CA ARG A 3 15.98 1.38 -31.64
C ARG A 3 15.15 0.50 -30.69
N PHE A 4 14.69 -0.66 -31.17
CA PHE A 4 13.89 -1.62 -30.40
C PHE A 4 14.79 -2.53 -29.55
N GLU A 5 15.92 -2.95 -30.12
CA GLU A 5 16.96 -3.75 -29.47
C GLU A 5 17.59 -2.99 -28.28
N MET A 6 17.89 -1.70 -28.45
CA MET A 6 18.48 -0.87 -27.40
C MET A 6 17.55 -0.68 -26.19
N LYS A 7 16.24 -0.57 -26.44
CA LYS A 7 15.22 -0.54 -25.37
C LYS A 7 15.06 -1.89 -24.67
N ARG A 8 15.20 -3.01 -25.38
CA ARG A 8 15.22 -4.36 -24.78
C ARG A 8 16.45 -4.56 -23.91
N LEU A 9 17.63 -4.17 -24.40
CA LEU A 9 18.87 -4.27 -23.66
C LEU A 9 18.83 -3.44 -22.36
N GLY A 10 18.35 -2.20 -22.44
CA GLY A 10 18.17 -1.36 -21.25
C GLY A 10 17.23 -1.99 -20.22
N LYS A 11 16.07 -2.51 -20.65
CA LYS A 11 15.15 -3.25 -19.76
C LYS A 11 15.81 -4.45 -19.11
N LEU A 12 16.62 -5.20 -19.87
CA LEU A 12 17.31 -6.39 -19.37
C LEU A 12 18.36 -6.03 -18.32
N VAL A 13 19.14 -4.97 -18.56
CA VAL A 13 20.11 -4.44 -17.60
C VAL A 13 19.41 -4.00 -16.32
N PHE A 14 18.34 -3.20 -16.40
CA PHE A 14 17.57 -2.79 -15.21
C PHE A 14 16.98 -3.98 -14.46
N LEU A 15 16.48 -4.99 -15.17
CA LEU A 15 15.95 -6.21 -14.56
C LEU A 15 17.05 -6.99 -13.82
N LEU A 16 18.19 -7.20 -14.46
CA LEU A 16 19.34 -7.89 -13.84
C LEU A 16 19.86 -7.14 -12.64
N THR A 17 20.00 -5.81 -12.73
CA THR A 17 20.37 -4.96 -11.60
C THR A 17 19.36 -5.08 -10.46
N GLY A 18 18.06 -5.06 -10.76
CA GLY A 18 17.00 -5.25 -9.76
C GLY A 18 17.08 -6.61 -9.07
N ILE A 19 17.32 -7.69 -9.82
CA ILE A 19 17.51 -9.03 -9.27
C ILE A 19 18.77 -9.09 -8.39
N LEU A 20 19.89 -8.52 -8.84
CA LEU A 20 21.13 -8.45 -8.07
C LEU A 20 20.93 -7.70 -6.74
N LEU A 21 20.26 -6.54 -6.78
CA LEU A 21 19.92 -5.78 -5.57
C LEU A 21 18.99 -6.57 -4.65
N LEU A 22 18.00 -7.27 -5.19
CA LEU A 22 17.09 -8.11 -4.42
C LEU A 22 17.85 -9.24 -3.71
N VAL A 23 18.70 -9.97 -4.44
CA VAL A 23 19.52 -11.06 -3.88
C VAL A 23 20.46 -10.52 -2.81
N TRP A 24 21.13 -9.39 -3.06
CA TRP A 24 22.00 -8.74 -2.09
C TRP A 24 21.26 -8.32 -0.82
N ALA A 25 20.05 -7.77 -0.96
CA ALA A 25 19.20 -7.42 0.18
C ALA A 25 18.77 -8.66 0.97
N MET A 26 18.40 -9.75 0.29
CA MET A 26 18.01 -11.01 0.94
C MET A 26 19.16 -11.63 1.74
N GLN A 27 20.42 -11.48 1.30
CA GLN A 27 21.59 -11.95 2.07
C GLN A 27 21.80 -11.20 3.40
N LYS A 28 21.20 -10.02 3.56
CA LYS A 28 21.25 -9.25 4.82
C LYS A 28 20.12 -9.59 5.77
N VAL A 29 19.09 -10.29 5.28
CA VAL A 29 17.94 -10.72 6.08
C VAL A 29 18.20 -12.15 6.55
N ASP A 30 18.12 -12.36 7.86
CA ASP A 30 18.13 -13.71 8.43
C ASP A 30 16.76 -14.37 8.19
N LEU A 31 16.68 -15.12 7.08
CA LEU A 31 15.46 -15.81 6.66
C LEU A 31 15.06 -16.93 7.63
N ASP A 32 16.03 -17.53 8.32
CA ASP A 32 15.76 -18.60 9.30
C ASP A 32 15.08 -18.00 10.53
N SER A 33 15.56 -16.86 11.01
CA SER A 33 14.89 -16.11 12.08
C SER A 33 13.47 -15.66 11.68
N VAL A 34 13.29 -15.14 10.46
CA VAL A 34 11.96 -14.71 9.97
C VAL A 34 10.99 -15.89 9.89
N THR A 35 11.42 -17.01 9.34
CA THR A 35 10.56 -18.21 9.24
C THR A 35 10.24 -18.80 10.60
N ALA A 36 11.20 -18.85 11.53
CA ALA A 36 10.96 -19.26 12.90
C ALA A 36 9.91 -18.37 13.60
N LEU A 37 10.02 -17.04 13.45
CA LEU A 37 9.05 -16.08 13.98
C LEU A 37 7.65 -16.26 13.38
N LEU A 38 7.56 -16.49 12.07
CA LEU A 38 6.28 -16.75 11.38
C LEU A 38 5.64 -18.06 11.87
N LEU A 39 6.43 -19.11 12.05
CA LEU A 39 5.96 -20.39 12.58
C LEU A 39 5.54 -20.29 14.05
N GLN A 40 6.27 -19.52 14.87
CA GLN A 40 5.92 -19.27 16.27
C GLN A 40 4.60 -18.50 16.39
N MET A 41 4.32 -17.57 15.48
CA MET A 41 3.06 -16.84 15.43
C MET A 41 1.87 -17.74 15.05
N GLY A 42 2.09 -18.79 14.27
CA GLY A 42 1.10 -19.81 13.92
C GLY A 42 -0.17 -19.20 13.32
N TRP A 43 -1.34 -19.56 13.86
CA TRP A 43 -2.64 -19.01 13.45
C TRP A 43 -2.80 -17.50 13.69
N GLY A 44 -1.99 -16.90 14.58
CA GLY A 44 -1.95 -15.46 14.81
C GLY A 44 -1.59 -14.69 13.54
N PHE A 45 -0.77 -15.27 12.67
CA PHE A 45 -0.41 -14.68 11.37
C PHE A 45 -1.65 -14.50 10.48
N THR A 46 -2.54 -15.50 10.44
CA THR A 46 -3.82 -15.40 9.73
C THR A 46 -4.69 -14.28 10.31
N GLY A 47 -4.72 -14.12 11.64
CA GLY A 47 -5.42 -13.00 12.29
C GLY A 47 -4.90 -11.64 11.84
N VAL A 48 -3.57 -11.48 11.78
CA VAL A 48 -2.93 -10.26 11.27
C VAL A 48 -3.27 -10.02 9.80
N LEU A 49 -3.21 -11.06 8.96
CA LEU A 49 -3.58 -10.96 7.55
C LEU A 49 -5.03 -10.54 7.34
N LEU A 50 -5.95 -11.10 8.12
CA LEU A 50 -7.37 -10.73 8.06
C LEU A 50 -7.62 -9.31 8.55
N ALA A 51 -6.96 -8.89 9.64
CA ALA A 51 -7.06 -7.53 10.14
C ALA A 51 -6.53 -6.52 9.10
N TYR A 52 -5.34 -6.76 8.55
CA TYR A 52 -4.75 -5.91 7.52
C TYR A 52 -5.58 -5.91 6.23
N GLY A 53 -6.05 -7.08 5.81
CA GLY A 53 -6.94 -7.24 4.66
C GLY A 53 -8.26 -6.48 4.87
N GLY A 54 -8.82 -6.51 6.08
CA GLY A 54 -10.01 -5.74 6.45
C GLY A 54 -9.78 -4.23 6.38
N VAL A 55 -8.65 -3.73 6.91
CA VAL A 55 -8.26 -2.32 6.77
C VAL A 55 -8.12 -1.94 5.29
N ALA A 56 -7.42 -2.75 4.50
CA ALA A 56 -7.26 -2.51 3.07
C ALA A 56 -8.61 -2.51 2.31
N TRP A 57 -9.57 -3.32 2.76
CA TRP A 57 -10.92 -3.35 2.22
C TRP A 57 -11.71 -2.08 2.57
N LEU A 58 -11.64 -1.63 3.83
CA LEU A 58 -12.25 -0.39 4.28
C LEU A 58 -11.65 0.83 3.56
N ASP A 59 -10.35 0.81 3.29
CA ASP A 59 -9.70 1.83 2.46
C ASP A 59 -10.25 1.84 1.03
N ALA A 60 -10.49 0.67 0.43
CA ALA A 60 -11.08 0.57 -0.90
C ALA A 60 -12.51 1.11 -0.93
N ILE A 61 -13.30 0.83 0.10
CA ILE A 61 -14.64 1.40 0.28
C ILE A 61 -14.54 2.92 0.42
N SER A 62 -13.66 3.42 1.29
CA SER A 62 -13.43 4.85 1.51
C SER A 62 -13.00 5.57 0.22
N TRP A 63 -12.11 4.94 -0.56
CA TRP A 63 -11.67 5.48 -1.84
C TRP A 63 -12.80 5.56 -2.86
N LYS A 64 -13.76 4.64 -2.83
CA LYS A 64 -14.96 4.72 -3.68
C LYS A 64 -15.73 6.03 -3.48
N PHE A 65 -15.78 6.55 -2.25
CA PHE A 65 -16.43 7.82 -1.93
C PHE A 65 -15.60 9.06 -2.31
N ALA A 66 -14.33 8.89 -2.71
CA ALA A 66 -13.48 9.99 -3.15
C ALA A 66 -13.62 10.32 -4.65
N PHE A 67 -14.36 9.50 -5.40
CA PHE A 67 -14.72 9.79 -6.78
C PHE A 67 -15.90 10.77 -6.84
N LYS A 68 -16.05 11.48 -7.97
CA LYS A 68 -17.23 12.32 -8.17
C LYS A 68 -18.51 11.46 -8.21
N PRO A 69 -19.69 12.02 -7.87
CA PRO A 69 -20.96 11.27 -7.87
C PRO A 69 -21.26 10.56 -9.19
N ASP A 70 -20.82 11.12 -10.31
CA ASP A 70 -21.06 10.60 -11.66
C ASP A 70 -20.03 9.50 -12.05
N GLU A 71 -18.93 9.38 -11.32
CA GLU A 71 -17.79 8.49 -11.59
C GLU A 71 -17.79 7.25 -10.67
N ALA A 72 -18.21 7.41 -9.41
CA ALA A 72 -18.17 6.37 -8.37
C ALA A 72 -19.08 5.14 -8.57
N PRO A 73 -20.32 5.27 -9.10
CA PRO A 73 -21.29 4.17 -9.13
C PRO A 73 -20.91 3.02 -10.06
N THR A 74 -20.07 3.28 -11.07
CA THR A 74 -19.73 2.32 -12.13
C THR A 74 -18.64 1.32 -11.72
N ILE A 75 -17.88 1.60 -10.65
CA ILE A 75 -16.74 0.78 -10.25
C ILE A 75 -17.09 -0.11 -9.05
N LYS A 76 -16.80 -1.41 -9.15
CA LYS A 76 -17.00 -2.36 -8.05
C LYS A 76 -15.90 -2.17 -6.99
N THR A 77 -16.25 -2.24 -5.72
CA THR A 77 -15.28 -2.11 -4.60
C THR A 77 -14.15 -3.13 -4.70
N TRP A 78 -14.44 -4.35 -5.17
CA TRP A 78 -13.44 -5.38 -5.42
C TRP A 78 -12.37 -4.96 -6.44
N GLU A 79 -12.77 -4.23 -7.48
CA GLU A 79 -11.84 -3.75 -8.51
C GLU A 79 -10.96 -2.62 -7.97
N LEU A 80 -11.55 -1.70 -7.20
CA LEU A 80 -10.79 -0.67 -6.49
C LEU A 80 -9.78 -1.27 -5.51
N TRP A 81 -10.18 -2.30 -4.75
CA TRP A 81 -9.28 -3.01 -3.85
C TRP A 81 -8.11 -3.63 -4.62
N ARG A 82 -8.37 -4.33 -5.74
CA ARG A 82 -7.30 -4.90 -6.59
C ARG A 82 -6.36 -3.83 -7.14
N ILE A 83 -6.90 -2.73 -7.67
CA ILE A 83 -6.09 -1.61 -8.19
C ILE A 83 -5.24 -1.00 -7.08
N ARG A 84 -5.80 -0.81 -5.89
CA ARG A 84 -5.07 -0.32 -4.71
C ARG A 84 -3.94 -1.26 -4.33
N THR A 85 -4.19 -2.56 -4.20
CA THR A 85 -3.19 -3.57 -3.86
C THR A 85 -2.04 -3.61 -4.88
N ILE A 86 -2.35 -3.52 -6.18
CA ILE A 86 -1.32 -3.42 -7.23
C ILE A 86 -0.48 -2.15 -7.01
N GLY A 87 -1.12 -1.01 -6.81
CA GLY A 87 -0.42 0.25 -6.57
C GLY A 87 0.45 0.23 -5.30
N GLU A 88 -0.02 -0.37 -4.21
CA GLU A 88 0.80 -0.51 -2.99
C GLU A 88 2.00 -1.44 -3.22
N ALA A 89 1.87 -2.49 -4.04
CA ALA A 89 3.01 -3.29 -4.45
C ALA A 89 4.06 -2.44 -5.21
N PHE A 90 3.62 -1.54 -6.10
CA PHE A 90 4.52 -0.59 -6.76
C PHE A 90 5.17 0.39 -5.78
N ASN A 91 4.43 0.89 -4.79
CA ASN A 91 4.99 1.73 -3.71
C ASN A 91 6.07 0.99 -2.90
N ALA A 92 5.90 -0.31 -2.67
CA ALA A 92 6.85 -1.11 -1.91
C ALA A 92 8.15 -1.41 -2.68
N ILE A 93 8.06 -1.63 -3.99
CA ILE A 93 9.21 -2.07 -4.81
C ILE A 93 9.95 -0.92 -5.52
N THR A 94 9.32 0.25 -5.66
CA THR A 94 9.95 1.39 -6.33
C THR A 94 10.66 2.31 -5.32
N PRO A 95 11.86 2.83 -5.64
CA PRO A 95 12.59 3.76 -4.76
C PRO A 95 12.00 5.18 -4.79
N LEU A 96 10.70 5.31 -5.06
CA LEU A 96 9.96 6.57 -5.15
C LEU A 96 9.13 6.84 -3.89
N GLY A 97 9.36 6.04 -2.83
CA GLY A 97 8.55 6.06 -1.63
C GLY A 97 7.09 5.70 -1.92
N THR A 98 6.16 6.35 -1.23
CA THR A 98 4.71 6.10 -1.36
C THR A 98 4.07 6.78 -2.57
N MET A 99 4.86 7.12 -3.60
CA MET A 99 4.40 7.84 -4.81
C MET A 99 4.54 7.03 -6.11
N GLY A 100 5.17 5.86 -6.08
CA GLY A 100 5.43 5.06 -7.29
C GLY A 100 4.19 4.34 -7.83
N GLY A 101 3.22 4.06 -6.97
CA GLY A 101 2.00 3.33 -7.28
C GLY A 101 0.84 4.20 -7.73
N GLU A 102 0.86 5.49 -7.41
CA GLU A 102 -0.22 6.45 -7.64
C GLU A 102 -0.49 6.66 -9.15
N PRO A 103 0.54 6.83 -10.01
CA PRO A 103 0.35 6.86 -11.46
C PRO A 103 -0.17 5.53 -11.99
N VAL A 104 0.26 4.40 -11.42
CA VAL A 104 -0.18 3.06 -11.82
C VAL A 104 -1.67 2.88 -11.53
N LYS A 105 -2.13 3.28 -10.33
CA LYS A 105 -3.55 3.27 -9.95
C LYS A 105 -4.38 4.10 -10.93
N ALA A 106 -3.94 5.32 -11.26
CA ALA A 106 -4.65 6.20 -12.19
C ALA A 106 -4.67 5.66 -13.63
N GLN A 107 -3.58 5.03 -14.08
CA GLN A 107 -3.51 4.40 -15.40
C GLN A 107 -4.43 3.17 -15.49
N LEU A 108 -4.46 2.31 -14.45
CA LEU A 108 -5.34 1.15 -14.40
C LEU A 108 -6.82 1.55 -14.38
N LEU A 109 -7.17 2.62 -13.66
CA LEU A 109 -8.52 3.20 -13.68
C LEU A 109 -8.89 3.70 -15.07
N LYS A 110 -7.96 4.33 -15.79
CA LYS A 110 -8.18 4.80 -17.15
C LYS A 110 -8.42 3.65 -18.12
N GLU A 111 -7.57 2.64 -18.09
CA GLU A 111 -7.64 1.50 -19.03
C GLU A 111 -8.86 0.62 -18.78
N ARG A 112 -9.28 0.44 -17.54
CA ARG A 112 -10.33 -0.53 -17.16
C ARG A 112 -11.69 0.09 -16.93
N HIS A 113 -11.76 1.37 -16.58
CA HIS A 113 -13.00 2.03 -16.13
C HIS A 113 -13.30 3.32 -16.89
N GLN A 114 -12.61 3.59 -18.00
CA GLN A 114 -12.85 4.74 -18.90
C GLN A 114 -12.72 6.12 -18.22
N LEU A 115 -12.13 6.16 -17.02
CA LEU A 115 -11.81 7.40 -16.34
C LEU A 115 -10.64 8.11 -17.02
N SER A 116 -10.65 9.43 -17.04
CA SER A 116 -9.45 10.20 -17.36
C SER A 116 -8.37 9.96 -16.31
N PHE A 117 -7.11 9.94 -16.74
CA PHE A 117 -5.96 9.86 -15.82
C PHE A 117 -6.02 10.95 -14.74
N LYS A 118 -6.51 12.16 -15.10
CA LYS A 118 -6.71 13.26 -14.16
C LYS A 118 -7.79 12.96 -13.12
N GLN A 119 -8.88 12.29 -13.49
CA GLN A 119 -9.94 11.90 -12.56
C GLN A 119 -9.42 10.86 -11.56
N GLY A 120 -8.69 9.85 -12.05
CA GLY A 120 -8.08 8.83 -11.19
C GLY A 120 -7.01 9.37 -10.23
N LEU A 121 -6.27 10.42 -10.62
CA LEU A 121 -5.36 11.12 -9.70
C LEU A 121 -6.12 12.01 -8.71
N ALA A 122 -7.14 12.74 -9.17
CA ALA A 122 -7.93 13.62 -8.31
C ALA A 122 -8.61 12.84 -7.16
N SER A 123 -9.19 11.67 -7.44
CA SER A 123 -9.81 10.84 -6.40
C SER A 123 -8.79 10.35 -5.37
N GLN A 124 -7.54 10.07 -5.79
CA GLN A 124 -6.46 9.69 -4.88
C GLN A 124 -6.04 10.84 -3.96
N VAL A 125 -5.95 12.07 -4.50
CA VAL A 125 -5.66 13.26 -3.70
C VAL A 125 -6.75 13.48 -2.66
N VAL A 126 -8.03 13.40 -3.06
CA VAL A 126 -9.16 13.52 -2.13
C VAL A 126 -9.10 12.45 -1.05
N ALA A 127 -8.87 11.19 -1.41
CA ALA A 127 -8.76 10.08 -0.46
C ALA A 127 -7.61 10.26 0.53
N ARG A 128 -6.43 10.68 0.06
CA ARG A 128 -5.26 10.95 0.92
C ARG A 128 -5.53 12.10 1.89
N THR A 129 -6.12 13.18 1.41
CA THR A 129 -6.47 14.33 2.27
C THR A 129 -7.52 13.95 3.31
N ALA A 130 -8.56 13.21 2.92
CA ALA A 130 -9.58 12.72 3.86
C ALA A 130 -8.97 11.80 4.92
N LEU A 131 -8.05 10.90 4.54
CA LEU A 131 -7.32 10.06 5.48
C LEU A 131 -6.48 10.88 6.46
N LEU A 132 -5.75 11.89 5.99
CA LEU A 132 -4.94 12.76 6.85
C LEU A 132 -5.81 13.53 7.85
N VAL A 133 -6.97 14.04 7.42
CA VAL A 133 -7.94 14.68 8.31
C VAL A 133 -8.46 13.68 9.34
N ALA A 134 -8.87 12.49 8.90
CA ALA A 134 -9.34 11.44 9.82
C ALA A 134 -8.27 11.05 10.84
N LEU A 135 -7.00 10.97 10.44
CA LEU A 135 -5.88 10.71 11.35
C LEU A 135 -5.71 11.82 12.38
N ILE A 136 -5.81 13.09 11.99
CA ILE A 136 -5.76 14.22 12.94
C ILE A 136 -6.91 14.13 13.94
N VAL A 137 -8.14 13.92 13.46
CA VAL A 137 -9.33 13.79 14.33
C VAL A 137 -9.23 12.59 15.26
N PHE A 138 -8.63 11.48 14.81
CA PHE A 138 -8.41 10.30 15.64
C PHE A 138 -7.29 10.51 16.68
N LEU A 139 -6.21 11.18 16.29
CA LEU A 139 -5.02 11.36 17.13
C LEU A 139 -5.26 12.32 18.30
N LEU A 140 -6.04 13.38 18.12
CA LEU A 140 -6.31 14.37 19.17
C LEU A 140 -6.93 13.76 20.45
N PRO A 141 -8.07 13.04 20.40
CA PRO A 141 -8.62 12.36 21.57
C PRO A 141 -7.74 11.19 22.03
N GLY A 142 -7.12 10.45 21.10
CA GLY A 142 -6.23 9.33 21.44
C GLY A 142 -5.04 9.78 22.30
N THR A 143 -4.40 10.88 21.93
CA THR A 143 -3.30 11.47 22.72
C THR A 143 -3.80 11.98 24.07
N GLY A 144 -4.96 12.65 24.13
CA GLY A 144 -5.56 13.08 25.39
C GLY A 144 -5.83 11.93 26.37
N LEU A 145 -6.36 10.81 25.87
CA LEU A 145 -6.57 9.59 26.67
C LEU A 145 -5.26 8.96 27.13
N LEU A 146 -4.21 8.95 26.29
CA LEU A 146 -2.90 8.45 26.66
C LEU A 146 -2.28 9.27 27.80
N PHE A 147 -2.36 10.61 27.76
CA PHE A 147 -1.84 11.45 28.84
C PHE A 147 -2.61 11.29 30.16
N ASN A 148 -3.90 10.94 30.09
CA ASN A 148 -4.72 10.69 31.28
C ASN A 148 -4.70 9.21 31.74
N SER A 149 -4.00 8.33 31.02
CA SER A 149 -3.89 6.94 31.42
C SER A 149 -2.89 6.81 32.57
N PRO A 150 -3.21 6.08 33.65
CA PRO A 150 -2.22 5.75 34.66
C PRO A 150 -1.10 4.99 33.95
N MET A 151 0.15 5.47 34.08
CA MET A 151 1.31 4.80 33.52
C MET A 151 1.21 3.32 33.84
N ALA A 152 1.12 2.48 32.80
CA ALA A 152 1.07 1.04 32.98
C ALA A 152 2.23 0.64 33.90
N PRO A 153 1.98 -0.18 34.95
CA PRO A 153 3.05 -0.58 35.86
C PRO A 153 4.18 -1.14 35.02
N ALA A 154 5.38 -0.56 35.19
CA ALA A 154 6.57 -1.02 34.51
C ALA A 154 6.63 -2.53 34.66
N ILE A 155 6.72 -3.25 33.54
CA ILE A 155 6.83 -4.71 33.53
C ILE A 155 8.12 -5.02 34.29
N SER A 156 7.99 -5.26 35.59
CA SER A 156 9.06 -5.68 36.47
C SER A 156 9.41 -7.08 36.02
N ASN A 157 10.45 -7.20 35.19
CA ASN A 157 11.07 -8.49 34.83
C ASN A 157 11.25 -9.34 36.10
N ARG A 158 10.45 -10.40 36.20
CA ARG A 158 10.74 -11.60 37.00
C ARG A 158 10.74 -12.78 36.07
#